data_AF-A0A4Q3YGZ8-F1
#
_entry.id   AF-A0A4Q3YGZ8-F1
#
_cell.length_a   1.000
_cell.length_b   1.000
_cell.length_c   1.000
_cell.angle_alpha   90.00
_cell.angle_beta   90.00
_cell.angle_gamma   90.00
#
_symmetry.space_group_name_H-M   'P 1'
#
loop_
_entity.id
_entity.type
_entity.pdbx_description
1 polymer ?
#
loop_
_entity_poly.entity_id
_entity_poly.type
_entity_poly.pdbx_seq_one_letter_code
_entity_poly.pdbx_strand_id
1 'polypeptide(L)' 'LVPAVVAGATSMEELGQHFGAGLYAREVDYLIGREWARTADDVLWRRSKLGLRVSAEDKANLARYMEEKTRGIELA' A
#
# COMPACT_ATOMS: atom_id res chain seq x y z
N LEU A 1 -7.93 7.31 10.35
CA LEU A 1 -6.61 6.75 10.00
C LEU A 1 -6.02 6.09 11.23
N VAL A 2 -5.55 4.85 11.12
CA VAL A 2 -4.91 4.16 12.24
C VAL A 2 -3.61 4.89 12.57
N PRO A 3 -3.38 5.34 13.82
CA PRO A 3 -2.19 6.14 14.18
C PRO A 3 -0.86 5.51 13.76
N ALA A 4 -0.80 4.17 13.73
CA ALA A 4 0.38 3.41 13.32
C ALA A 4 0.84 3.68 11.87
N VAL A 5 -0.08 4.01 10.96
CA VAL A 5 0.26 4.25 9.54
C VAL A 5 1.16 5.47 9.39
N VAL A 6 0.88 6.55 10.14
CA VAL A 6 1.59 7.84 10.03
C VAL A 6 2.53 8.11 11.21
N ALA A 7 2.61 7.21 12.19
CA ALA A 7 3.39 7.43 13.41
C ALA A 7 4.84 7.84 13.11
N GLY A 8 5.23 9.03 13.58
CA GLY A 8 6.59 9.56 13.40
C GLY A 8 6.90 10.11 12.00
N ALA A 9 5.99 10.05 11.03
CA ALA A 9 6.15 10.78 9.77
C ALA A 9 5.89 12.28 10.00
N THR A 10 6.80 13.13 9.55
CA THR A 10 6.71 14.59 9.62
C THR A 10 6.50 15.25 8.26
N SER A 11 6.68 14.48 7.18
CA SER A 11 6.44 14.91 5.81
C SER A 11 5.82 13.80 4.96
N MET A 12 5.37 14.14 3.75
CA MET A 12 4.77 13.18 2.82
C MET A 12 5.82 12.22 2.25
N GLU A 13 7.05 12.68 2.08
CA GLU A 13 8.18 11.88 1.59
C GLU A 13 8.48 10.71 2.54
N GLU A 14 8.30 10.92 3.85
CA GLU A 14 8.47 9.88 4.88
C GLU A 14 7.36 8.81 4.87
N LEU A 15 6.28 9.02 4.09
CA LEU A 15 5.27 7.98 3.83
C LEU A 15 5.69 7.01 2.71
N GLY A 16 6.77 7.35 1.99
CA GLY A 16 7.35 6.56 0.91
C GLY A 16 6.66 6.81 -0.44
N GLN A 17 6.73 5.81 -1.33
CA GLN A 17 6.17 5.91 -2.68
C GLN A 17 4.67 6.25 -2.65
N HIS A 18 4.25 7.17 -3.51
CA HIS A 18 2.85 7.48 -3.79
C HIS A 18 2.34 6.61 -4.95
N PHE A 19 1.21 5.94 -4.75
CA PHE A 19 0.56 5.09 -5.76
C PHE A 19 -0.72 5.75 -6.32
N GLY A 20 -0.83 7.08 -6.25
CA GLY A 20 -2.03 7.79 -6.64
C GLY A 20 -3.15 7.73 -5.60
N ALA A 21 -4.18 8.58 -5.79
CA ALA A 21 -5.38 8.67 -4.95
C ALA A 21 -5.13 8.82 -3.42
N GLY A 22 -3.92 9.26 -3.02
CA GLY A 22 -3.52 9.41 -1.62
C GLY A 22 -3.00 8.14 -0.95
N LEU A 23 -2.80 7.04 -1.70
CA LEU A 23 -2.23 5.79 -1.19
C LEU A 23 -0.70 5.87 -1.16
N TYR A 24 -0.11 5.57 -0.01
CA TYR A 24 1.34 5.59 0.19
C TYR A 24 1.88 4.24 0.66
N ALA A 25 3.17 4.00 0.41
CA ALA A 25 3.90 2.80 0.81
C ALA A 25 3.68 2.39 2.28
N ARG A 26 3.74 3.32 3.24
CA ARG A 26 3.47 3.00 4.65
C ARG A 26 2.09 2.42 4.91
N GLU A 27 1.07 2.89 4.20
CA GLU A 27 -0.28 2.35 4.33
C GLU A 27 -0.36 0.95 3.71
N VAL A 28 0.27 0.74 2.55
CA VAL A 28 0.34 -0.59 1.91
C VAL A 28 1.07 -1.59 2.79
N ASP A 29 2.22 -1.22 3.37
CA ASP A 29 2.98 -2.05 4.32
C ASP A 29 2.14 -2.42 5.55
N TYR A 30 1.37 -1.46 6.08
CA TYR A 30 0.44 -1.72 7.17
C TYR A 30 -0.63 -2.75 6.76
N LEU A 31 -1.24 -2.60 5.60
CA LEU A 31 -2.28 -3.50 5.10
C LEU A 31 -1.74 -4.91 4.84
N ILE A 32 -0.51 -5.04 4.33
CA ILE A 32 0.17 -6.33 4.18
C ILE A 32 0.36 -7.00 5.55
N GLY A 33 0.98 -6.29 6.49
CA GLY A 33 1.41 -6.86 7.77
C GLY A 33 0.30 -7.08 8.79
N ARG A 34 -0.82 -6.33 8.71
CA ARG A 34 -1.89 -6.37 9.71
C ARG A 34 -3.27 -6.72 9.18
N GLU A 35 -3.49 -6.61 7.87
CA GLU A 35 -4.80 -6.86 7.26
C GLU A 35 -4.77 -7.93 6.16
N TRP A 36 -3.66 -8.66 6.06
CA TRP A 36 -3.44 -9.76 5.13
C TRP A 36 -3.70 -9.37 3.66
N ALA A 37 -3.38 -8.13 3.27
CA ALA A 37 -3.39 -7.76 1.87
C ALA A 37 -2.25 -8.49 1.14
N ARG A 38 -2.60 -9.32 0.15
CA ARG A 38 -1.66 -10.09 -0.69
C ARG A 38 -1.64 -9.61 -2.13
N THR A 39 -2.66 -8.87 -2.57
CA THR A 39 -2.74 -8.34 -3.93
C THR A 39 -3.16 -6.87 -3.96
N ALA A 40 -2.86 -6.18 -5.06
CA ALA A 40 -3.32 -4.81 -5.27
C ALA A 40 -4.85 -4.68 -5.17
N ASP A 41 -5.62 -5.68 -5.61
CA ASP A 41 -7.08 -5.65 -5.53
C ASP A 41 -7.59 -5.75 -4.09
N ASP A 42 -6.83 -6.37 -3.19
CA ASP A 42 -7.13 -6.40 -1.76
C ASP A 42 -7.16 -4.98 -1.19
N VAL A 43 -6.10 -4.21 -1.50
CA VAL A 43 -5.93 -2.83 -1.09
C VAL A 43 -6.98 -1.95 -1.75
N LEU A 44 -7.08 -2.03 -3.08
CA LEU A 44 -7.88 -1.10 -3.89
C LEU A 44 -9.38 -1.32 -3.75
N TRP A 45 -9.84 -2.56 -3.62
CA TRP A 45 -11.28 -2.86 -3.64
C TRP A 45 -11.83 -3.34 -2.32
N ARG A 46 -11.05 -4.02 -1.48
CA ARG A 46 -11.57 -4.56 -0.21
C ARG A 46 -11.31 -3.66 0.99
N ARG A 47 -10.20 -2.90 1.00
CA ARG A 47 -9.80 -2.07 2.15
C ARG A 47 -10.01 -0.56 1.98
N SER A 48 -9.92 -0.04 0.76
CA SER A 48 -9.90 1.42 0.55
C SER A 48 -10.92 1.96 -0.47
N LYS A 49 -11.36 1.14 -1.45
CA LYS A 49 -12.14 1.56 -2.63
C LYS A 49 -11.41 2.57 -3.53
N LEU A 50 -10.08 2.73 -3.38
CA LEU A 50 -9.26 3.60 -4.24
C LEU A 50 -9.16 3.10 -5.68
N GLY A 51 -9.56 1.85 -5.95
CA GLY A 51 -9.72 1.32 -7.30
C GLY A 51 -10.62 2.17 -8.22
N LEU A 52 -11.47 3.03 -7.65
CA LEU A 52 -12.30 3.98 -8.40
C LEU A 52 -11.53 5.22 -8.91
N ARG A 53 -10.29 5.46 -8.45
CA ARG A 53 -9.55 6.70 -8.69
C ARG A 53 -8.11 6.50 -9.15
N VAL A 54 -7.50 5.35 -8.86
CA VAL A 54 -6.13 5.06 -9.29
C VAL A 54 -6.07 4.77 -10.80
N SER A 55 -4.99 5.19 -11.44
CA SER A 55 -4.75 4.88 -12.86
C SER A 55 -4.34 3.41 -13.05
N ALA A 56 -4.36 2.93 -14.30
CA ALA A 56 -3.87 1.59 -14.62
C ALA A 56 -2.36 1.45 -14.34
N GLU A 57 -1.58 2.51 -14.60
CA GLU A 57 -0.14 2.57 -14.32
C GLU A 57 0.13 2.52 -12.81
N ASP A 58 -0.61 3.30 -12.03
CA ASP A 58 -0.52 3.28 -10.56
C ASP A 58 -0.87 1.92 -9.97
N LYS A 59 -1.93 1.28 -10.49
CA LYS A 59 -2.30 -0.09 -10.09
C LYS A 59 -1.17 -1.09 -10.40
N ALA A 60 -0.52 -0.97 -11.54
CA ALA A 60 0.61 -1.83 -11.90
C ALA A 60 1.83 -1.58 -10.97
N ASN A 61 2.12 -0.32 -10.64
CA ASN A 61 3.17 0.05 -9.69
C ASN A 61 2.90 -0.51 -8.30
N LEU A 62 1.65 -0.41 -7.80
CA LEU A 62 1.24 -1.01 -6.54
C LEU A 62 1.40 -2.54 -6.55
N ALA A 63 0.96 -3.20 -7.63
CA ALA A 63 1.06 -4.66 -7.74
C ALA A 63 2.51 -5.15 -7.65
N ARG A 64 3.42 -4.50 -8.38
CA ARG A 64 4.86 -4.80 -8.35
C ARG A 64 5.46 -4.59 -6.95
N TYR A 65 5.15 -3.47 -6.32
CA TYR A 65 5.60 -3.19 -4.95
C TYR A 65 5.14 -4.26 -3.96
N MET A 66 3.87 -4.67 -4.03
CA MET A 66 3.33 -5.70 -3.14
C MET A 66 3.96 -7.07 -3.38
N GLU A 67 4.25 -7.42 -4.65
CA GLU A 67 4.93 -8.67 -4.98
C GLU A 67 6.34 -8.72 -4.37
N GLU A 68 7.12 -7.63 -4.49
CA GLU A 68 8.44 -7.51 -3.90
C GLU A 68 8.39 -7.64 -2.36
N LYS A 69 7.41 -6.99 -1.72
CA LYS A 69 7.23 -7.03 -0.25
C LYS A 69 6.77 -8.39 0.27
N THR A 70 5.84 -9.05 -0.42
CA THR A 70 5.30 -10.34 0.02
C THR A 70 6.27 -11.49 -0.23
N ARG A 71 7.09 -11.42 -1.29
CA ARG A 71 8.19 -12.38 -1.53
C ARG A 71 9.20 -12.39 -0.38
N GLY A 72 9.50 -11.22 0.20
CA GLY A 72 10.38 -11.11 1.37
C GLY A 72 9.81 -11.75 2.64
N ILE A 73 8.48 -11.87 2.75
CA ILE A 73 7.81 -12.51 3.89
C ILE A 73 7.78 -14.03 3.73
N GLU A 74 7.65 -14.54 2.51
CA GLU A 74 7.59 -15.99 2.24
C GLU A 74 8.96 -16.69 2.36
N LEU A 75 10.05 -15.92 2.33
CA LEU A 75 11.42 -16.40 2.46
C LEU A 75 12.00 -16.28 3.88
N ALA A 76 11.23 -15.73 4.83
CA ALA A 76 11.61 -15.50 6.22
C ALA A 76 10.85 -16.43 7.18
#